data_AF-A0A3P5Z6H8-F1
#
_entry.id   AF-A0A3P5Z6H8-F1
#
_cell.length_a   1.000
_cell.length_b   1.000
_cell.length_c   1.000
_cell.angle_alpha   90.00
_cell.angle_beta   90.00
_cell.angle_gamma   90.00
#
_symmetry.space_group_name_H-M   'P 1'
#
loop_
_entity.id
_entity.type
_entity.pdbx_description
1 polymer ?
#
loop_
_entity_poly.entity_id
_entity_poly.type
_entity_poly.pdbx_seq_one_letter_code
_entity_poly.pdbx_strand_id
1 'polypeptide(L)'
;MSQNPIHRNIALFVVLITFCFLFCSARNLPEVSTAKATQTINVSNATWHNFARLVDVQVGSHVSGVSELKRYLHRFGYVTEDATDFSDVFDGHLESAISLYQQNLGLPITGRLDTSTVTLMSSPRCGVSDTHMIDTGVYTTARYTYFGGKPKWNRDTLTYAFSEIHKLDYLNSDDVKKAFRRSFGRWASVIPVTFEETDDYSSADLKIGFFSGDHGDGQPFDGVLGTLAHAFAPENGRLHLDAAETWVVDDDFKGKGSTVAVDLESVATHEIGHLLGLGHSSQESAVMYPSVRPRTKKVDLTVDDVAGILKLYGANPRLRLDSLTQSEDSLQNGAVSGRFLSGNFTGYVLLVVLILFL
;
A
#
# COMPACT_ATOMS: atom_id res chain seq x y z
N MET A 1 56.70 15.75 5.91
CA MET A 1 56.11 14.69 5.07
C MET A 1 54.72 14.39 5.61
N SER A 2 53.71 14.91 4.93
CA SER A 2 52.29 14.74 5.23
C SER A 2 51.82 13.40 4.65
N GLN A 3 51.27 12.51 5.48
CA GLN A 3 50.58 11.31 5.01
C GLN A 3 49.06 11.54 5.06
N ASN A 4 48.42 11.36 3.91
CA ASN A 4 47.00 11.56 3.65
C ASN A 4 46.09 10.68 4.53
N PRO A 5 45.00 11.21 5.12
CA PRO A 5 44.06 10.44 5.95
C PRO A 5 43.10 9.53 5.14
N ILE A 6 43.17 9.55 3.81
CA ILE A 6 42.23 8.86 2.91
C ILE A 6 42.42 7.32 2.93
N HIS A 7 43.64 6.82 3.23
CA HIS A 7 43.91 5.37 3.19
C HIS A 7 43.44 4.60 4.43
N ARG A 8 43.14 5.28 5.55
CA ARG A 8 42.73 4.60 6.80
C ARG A 8 41.25 4.18 6.79
N ASN A 9 40.41 4.85 6.00
CA ASN A 9 38.98 4.54 5.90
C ASN A 9 38.67 3.43 4.88
N ILE A 10 39.49 3.26 3.85
CA ILE A 10 39.33 2.18 2.86
C ILE A 10 39.68 0.82 3.48
N ALA A 11 40.69 0.76 4.36
CA ALA A 11 41.09 -0.48 5.03
C ALA A 11 40.02 -1.00 6.00
N LEU A 12 39.31 -0.11 6.71
CA LEU A 12 38.18 -0.48 7.58
C LEU A 12 36.96 -0.96 6.77
N PHE A 13 36.75 -0.42 5.57
CA PHE A 13 35.64 -0.79 4.68
C PHE A 13 35.82 -2.20 4.07
N VAL A 14 37.06 -2.59 3.75
CA VAL A 14 37.35 -3.93 3.19
C VAL A 14 37.28 -5.03 4.25
N VAL A 15 37.66 -4.74 5.50
CA VAL A 15 37.64 -5.73 6.59
C VAL A 15 36.20 -6.10 7.00
N LEU A 16 35.26 -5.15 6.99
CA LEU A 16 33.84 -5.43 7.28
C LEU A 16 33.18 -6.31 6.20
N ILE A 17 33.52 -6.10 4.92
CA ILE A 17 32.97 -6.88 3.82
C ILE A 17 33.50 -8.33 3.89
N THR A 18 34.77 -8.53 4.23
CA THR A 18 35.34 -9.88 4.38
C THR A 18 34.79 -10.66 5.58
N PHE A 19 34.33 -9.99 6.64
CA PHE A 19 33.75 -10.68 7.80
C PHE A 19 32.31 -11.18 7.54
N CYS A 20 31.58 -10.54 6.62
CA CYS A 20 30.27 -11.04 6.15
C CYS A 20 30.38 -12.29 5.28
N PHE A 21 31.50 -12.50 4.57
CA PHE A 21 31.68 -13.68 3.72
C PHE A 21 32.19 -14.93 4.46
N LEU A 22 32.74 -14.79 5.67
CA LEU A 22 33.30 -15.92 6.43
C LEU A 22 32.30 -16.64 7.35
N PHE A 23 31.06 -16.14 7.49
CA PHE A 23 29.98 -16.82 8.21
C PHE A 23 28.87 -17.40 7.31
N CYS A 24 29.01 -17.32 5.99
CA CYS A 24 28.19 -18.11 5.06
C CYS A 24 28.75 -19.53 4.92
N SER A 25 28.67 -20.32 6.00
CA SER A 25 28.64 -21.78 5.83
C SER A 25 27.36 -22.14 5.12
N ALA A 26 27.48 -22.64 3.89
CA ALA A 26 26.41 -23.24 3.13
C ALA A 26 25.78 -24.39 3.92
N ARG A 27 24.71 -24.09 4.67
CA ARG A 27 23.80 -25.12 5.17
C ARG A 27 22.75 -25.33 4.10
N ASN A 28 22.84 -26.47 3.41
CA ASN A 28 21.78 -26.99 2.58
C ASN A 28 20.52 -27.14 3.45
N LEU A 29 19.58 -26.23 3.31
CA LEU A 29 18.24 -26.36 3.88
C LEU A 29 17.42 -27.25 2.95
N PRO A 30 16.69 -28.23 3.47
CA PRO A 30 15.85 -29.09 2.65
C PRO A 30 14.75 -28.25 2.00
N GLU A 31 14.58 -28.47 0.70
CA GLU A 31 13.52 -27.92 -0.14
C GLU A 31 12.16 -28.37 0.41
N VAL A 32 11.56 -27.53 1.26
CA VAL A 32 10.16 -27.68 1.65
C VAL A 32 9.35 -26.99 0.56
N SER A 33 8.80 -27.78 -0.35
CA SER A 33 7.78 -27.31 -1.29
C SER A 33 6.53 -26.91 -0.51
N THR A 34 6.50 -25.67 -0.03
CA THR A 34 5.23 -25.04 0.33
C THR A 34 4.51 -24.72 -0.96
N ALA A 35 3.75 -25.68 -1.46
CA ALA A 35 2.61 -25.40 -2.31
C ALA A 35 1.71 -24.44 -1.53
N LYS A 36 1.87 -23.14 -1.78
CA LYS A 36 0.98 -22.10 -1.27
C LYS A 36 -0.35 -22.37 -1.97
N ALA A 37 -1.24 -23.08 -1.28
CA ALA A 37 -2.59 -23.29 -1.74
C ALA A 37 -3.24 -21.91 -1.90
N THR A 38 -3.32 -21.43 -3.13
CA THR A 38 -4.11 -20.26 -3.49
C THR A 38 -5.57 -20.61 -3.22
N GLN A 39 -6.06 -20.33 -2.02
CA GLN A 39 -7.48 -20.32 -1.77
C GLN A 39 -8.06 -19.12 -2.51
N THR A 40 -8.52 -19.38 -3.74
CA THR A 40 -9.41 -18.48 -4.47
C THR A 40 -10.70 -18.40 -3.67
N ILE A 41 -10.89 -17.34 -2.89
CA ILE A 41 -12.16 -17.11 -2.19
C ILE A 41 -13.19 -16.76 -3.26
N ASN A 42 -13.95 -17.77 -3.69
CA ASN A 42 -14.96 -17.64 -4.73
C ASN A 42 -16.22 -17.07 -4.07
N VAL A 43 -16.28 -15.75 -3.91
CA VAL A 43 -17.44 -15.05 -3.35
C VAL A 43 -18.35 -14.68 -4.50
N SER A 44 -19.53 -15.28 -4.58
CA SER A 44 -20.52 -15.03 -5.65
C SER A 44 -21.06 -13.59 -5.71
N ASN A 45 -20.75 -12.75 -4.72
CA ASN A 45 -21.19 -11.36 -4.60
C ASN A 45 -20.05 -10.34 -4.72
N ALA A 46 -18.81 -10.77 -4.97
CA ALA A 46 -17.70 -9.83 -5.10
C ALA A 46 -17.73 -9.13 -6.46
N THR A 47 -17.69 -7.80 -6.45
CA THR A 47 -17.59 -7.02 -7.69
C THR A 47 -16.30 -7.41 -8.41
N TRP A 48 -16.38 -7.67 -9.72
CA TRP A 48 -15.26 -8.13 -10.58
C TRP A 48 -14.78 -9.59 -10.42
N HIS A 49 -15.46 -10.43 -9.63
CA HIS A 49 -15.17 -11.88 -9.46
C HIS A 49 -15.16 -12.74 -10.74
N ASN A 50 -15.61 -12.16 -11.85
CA ASN A 50 -16.04 -12.89 -13.02
C ASN A 50 -14.98 -12.91 -14.14
N PHE A 51 -13.83 -12.27 -13.93
CA PHE A 51 -12.73 -12.24 -14.90
C PHE A 51 -12.03 -13.59 -15.08
N ALA A 52 -12.24 -14.55 -14.17
CA ALA A 52 -11.74 -15.92 -14.33
C ALA A 52 -12.23 -16.62 -15.62
N ARG A 53 -13.38 -16.21 -16.17
CA ARG A 53 -13.87 -16.75 -17.45
C ARG A 53 -13.11 -16.21 -18.67
N LEU A 54 -12.34 -15.14 -18.48
CA LEU A 54 -11.59 -14.45 -19.54
C LEU A 54 -10.13 -14.90 -19.59
N VAL A 55 -9.75 -15.91 -18.79
CA VAL A 55 -8.38 -16.45 -18.79
C VAL A 55 -8.04 -16.95 -20.19
N ASP A 56 -6.86 -16.55 -20.66
CA ASP A 56 -6.29 -16.93 -21.97
C ASP A 56 -7.13 -16.53 -23.21
N VAL A 57 -8.10 -15.62 -23.05
CA VAL A 57 -8.78 -15.00 -24.19
C VAL A 57 -7.74 -14.27 -25.05
N GLN A 58 -7.81 -14.47 -26.37
CA GLN A 58 -6.83 -13.96 -27.32
C GLN A 58 -7.36 -12.76 -28.10
N VAL A 59 -6.44 -11.93 -28.59
CA VAL A 59 -6.75 -10.82 -29.51
C VAL A 59 -7.58 -11.30 -30.70
N GLY A 60 -8.63 -10.56 -31.02
CA GLY A 60 -9.62 -10.87 -32.06
C GLY A 60 -10.82 -11.66 -31.56
N SER A 61 -10.82 -12.15 -30.32
CA SER A 61 -11.95 -12.88 -29.75
C SER A 61 -13.10 -11.95 -29.37
N HIS A 62 -14.34 -12.44 -29.49
CA HIS A 62 -15.53 -11.75 -29.00
C HIS A 62 -16.15 -12.56 -27.86
N VAL A 63 -15.98 -12.12 -26.61
CA VAL A 63 -16.34 -12.88 -25.41
C VAL A 63 -17.08 -11.99 -24.42
N SER A 64 -18.25 -12.43 -23.97
CA SER A 64 -19.03 -11.70 -22.97
C SER A 64 -18.23 -11.52 -21.67
N GLY A 65 -18.10 -10.27 -21.21
CA GLY A 65 -17.23 -9.93 -20.08
C GLY A 65 -16.08 -9.00 -20.41
N VAL A 66 -15.69 -8.94 -21.68
CA VAL A 66 -14.55 -8.12 -22.11
C VAL A 66 -14.87 -6.64 -21.96
N SER A 67 -16.12 -6.21 -22.21
CA SER A 67 -16.52 -4.83 -21.96
C SER A 67 -16.43 -4.46 -20.47
N GLU A 68 -16.78 -5.36 -19.55
CA GLU A 68 -16.60 -5.16 -18.10
C GLU A 68 -15.13 -5.02 -17.70
N LEU A 69 -14.26 -5.84 -18.31
CA LEU A 69 -12.82 -5.75 -18.09
C LEU A 69 -12.26 -4.40 -18.57
N LYS A 70 -12.71 -3.91 -19.73
CA LYS A 70 -12.36 -2.56 -20.21
C LYS A 70 -12.82 -1.47 -19.25
N ARG A 71 -14.03 -1.59 -18.68
CA ARG A 71 -14.51 -0.66 -17.62
C ARG A 71 -13.63 -0.67 -16.38
N TYR A 72 -13.21 -1.85 -15.93
CA TYR A 72 -12.27 -1.98 -14.80
C TYR A 72 -10.94 -1.28 -15.10
N LEU A 73 -10.33 -1.58 -16.25
CA LEU A 73 -9.06 -0.99 -16.65
C LEU A 73 -9.16 0.53 -16.87
N HIS A 74 -10.28 1.01 -17.41
CA HIS A 74 -10.57 2.44 -17.53
C HIS A 74 -10.70 3.11 -16.16
N ARG A 75 -11.44 2.52 -15.21
CA ARG A 75 -11.58 3.05 -13.84
C ARG A 75 -10.23 3.29 -13.17
N PHE A 76 -9.26 2.39 -13.40
CA PHE A 76 -7.92 2.50 -12.83
C PHE A 76 -6.89 3.17 -13.76
N GLY A 77 -7.32 3.71 -14.91
CA GLY A 77 -6.50 4.57 -15.77
C GLY A 77 -5.65 3.88 -16.83
N TYR A 78 -5.85 2.58 -17.09
CA TYR A 78 -5.11 1.81 -18.09
C TYR A 78 -5.73 1.86 -19.48
N VAL A 79 -7.03 2.19 -19.58
CA VAL A 79 -7.74 2.42 -20.84
C VAL A 79 -8.18 3.87 -20.86
N THR A 80 -7.87 4.58 -21.94
CA THR A 80 -8.17 6.02 -22.12
C THR A 80 -9.36 6.29 -23.05
N GLU A 81 -9.89 5.24 -23.69
CA GLU A 81 -11.09 5.31 -24.52
C GLU A 81 -12.34 5.58 -23.67
N ASP A 82 -13.33 6.28 -24.24
CA ASP A 82 -14.56 6.62 -23.53
C ASP A 82 -15.32 5.36 -23.09
N ALA A 83 -15.70 5.32 -21.81
CA ALA A 83 -16.31 4.13 -21.20
C ALA A 83 -17.67 3.71 -21.78
N THR A 84 -18.30 4.56 -22.60
CA THR A 84 -19.55 4.27 -23.31
C THR A 84 -19.38 3.34 -24.50
N ASP A 85 -18.15 3.20 -25.00
CA ASP A 85 -17.88 2.57 -26.31
C ASP A 85 -17.24 1.18 -26.18
N PHE A 86 -17.19 0.63 -24.95
CA PHE A 86 -16.57 -0.66 -24.71
C PHE A 86 -17.39 -1.83 -25.26
N SER A 87 -16.87 -2.43 -26.32
CA SER A 87 -17.33 -3.69 -26.90
C SER A 87 -16.77 -4.92 -26.17
N ASP A 88 -17.38 -6.08 -26.40
CA ASP A 88 -16.91 -7.39 -25.92
C ASP A 88 -15.78 -7.99 -26.80
N VAL A 89 -15.15 -7.16 -27.64
CA VAL A 89 -14.00 -7.57 -28.46
C VAL A 89 -12.71 -7.40 -27.66
N PHE A 90 -11.90 -8.46 -27.61
CA PHE A 90 -10.53 -8.38 -27.12
C PHE A 90 -9.64 -7.85 -28.25
N ASP A 91 -9.28 -6.57 -28.21
CA ASP A 91 -8.47 -5.90 -29.22
C ASP A 91 -7.03 -5.64 -28.73
N GLY A 92 -6.19 -5.10 -29.61
CA GLY A 92 -4.80 -4.77 -29.29
C GLY A 92 -4.64 -3.64 -28.27
N HIS A 93 -5.63 -2.75 -28.16
CA HIS A 93 -5.64 -1.70 -27.12
C HIS A 93 -5.81 -2.33 -25.74
N LEU A 94 -6.73 -3.28 -25.60
CA LEU A 94 -6.92 -4.04 -24.37
C LEU A 94 -5.67 -4.86 -24.01
N GLU A 95 -5.04 -5.54 -24.98
CA GLU A 95 -3.77 -6.26 -24.75
C GLU A 95 -2.67 -5.32 -24.20
N SER A 96 -2.58 -4.11 -24.77
CA SER A 96 -1.63 -3.09 -24.32
C SER A 96 -1.95 -2.59 -22.91
N ALA A 97 -3.22 -2.35 -22.61
CA ALA A 97 -3.69 -1.94 -21.29
C ALA A 97 -3.41 -3.00 -20.22
N ILE A 98 -3.62 -4.28 -20.53
CA ILE A 98 -3.29 -5.40 -19.64
C ILE A 98 -1.77 -5.48 -19.42
N SER A 99 -0.98 -5.31 -20.47
CA SER A 99 0.50 -5.30 -20.36
C SER A 99 0.98 -4.21 -19.42
N LEU A 100 0.39 -3.01 -19.51
CA LEU A 100 0.70 -1.88 -18.64
C LEU A 100 0.26 -2.12 -17.19
N TYR A 101 -0.93 -2.71 -16.99
CA TYR A 101 -1.41 -3.15 -15.68
C TYR A 101 -0.44 -4.13 -15.03
N GLN A 102 -0.01 -5.14 -15.78
CA GLN A 102 0.95 -6.14 -15.31
C GLN A 102 2.28 -5.51 -14.95
N GLN A 103 2.80 -4.64 -15.82
CA GLN A 103 4.05 -3.93 -15.57
C GLN A 103 4.00 -3.10 -14.29
N ASN A 104 2.95 -2.30 -14.11
CA ASN A 104 2.82 -1.37 -12.97
C ASN A 104 2.62 -2.09 -11.63
N LEU A 105 2.03 -3.29 -11.66
CA LEU A 105 1.73 -4.07 -10.45
C LEU A 105 2.69 -5.24 -10.24
N GLY A 106 3.80 -5.28 -10.98
CA GLY A 106 4.87 -6.26 -10.77
C GLY A 106 4.51 -7.69 -11.17
N LEU A 107 3.55 -7.86 -12.09
CA LEU A 107 3.18 -9.14 -12.66
C LEU A 107 4.03 -9.50 -13.89
N PRO A 108 4.07 -10.78 -14.31
CA PRO A 108 4.59 -11.15 -15.62
C PRO A 108 3.84 -10.41 -16.74
N ILE A 109 4.58 -9.74 -17.63
CA ILE A 109 4.00 -8.96 -18.74
C ILE A 109 3.69 -9.92 -19.89
N THR A 110 2.43 -10.37 -19.95
CA THR A 110 1.91 -11.32 -20.96
C THR A 110 0.94 -10.67 -21.93
N GLY A 111 0.36 -9.51 -21.57
CA GLY A 111 -0.73 -8.87 -22.32
C GLY A 111 -2.05 -9.63 -22.28
N ARG A 112 -2.12 -10.70 -21.49
CA ARG A 112 -3.27 -11.62 -21.40
C ARG A 112 -3.75 -11.73 -19.96
N LEU A 113 -5.01 -12.13 -19.79
CA LEU A 113 -5.53 -12.49 -18.47
C LEU A 113 -4.98 -13.87 -18.07
N ASP A 114 -3.74 -13.92 -17.60
CA ASP A 114 -3.22 -15.10 -16.93
C ASP A 114 -3.80 -15.23 -15.51
N THR A 115 -3.61 -16.39 -14.87
CA THR A 115 -4.15 -16.66 -13.54
C THR A 115 -3.69 -15.64 -12.49
N SER A 116 -2.44 -15.18 -12.56
CA SER A 116 -1.91 -14.15 -11.66
C SER A 116 -2.61 -12.81 -11.84
N THR A 117 -2.82 -12.40 -13.09
CA THR A 117 -3.49 -11.14 -13.45
C THR A 117 -4.93 -11.15 -12.97
N VAL A 118 -5.68 -12.23 -13.24
CA VAL A 118 -7.06 -12.36 -12.76
C VAL A 118 -7.13 -12.39 -11.24
N THR A 119 -6.24 -13.13 -10.58
CA THR A 119 -6.20 -13.20 -9.11
C THR A 119 -6.02 -11.81 -8.51
N LEU A 120 -5.16 -10.99 -9.09
CA LEU A 120 -4.95 -9.62 -8.63
C LEU A 120 -6.13 -8.70 -8.95
N MET A 121 -6.67 -8.76 -10.17
CA MET A 121 -7.82 -7.95 -10.58
C MET A 121 -9.08 -8.25 -9.76
N SER A 122 -9.24 -9.50 -9.33
CA SER A 122 -10.33 -9.92 -8.43
C SER A 122 -10.01 -9.70 -6.94
N SER A 123 -8.82 -9.23 -6.59
CA SER A 123 -8.50 -8.84 -5.22
C SER A 123 -9.11 -7.46 -4.91
N PRO A 124 -9.69 -7.27 -3.71
CA PRO A 124 -10.12 -5.96 -3.27
C PRO A 124 -8.95 -4.96 -3.27
N ARG A 125 -9.25 -3.70 -3.57
CA ARG A 125 -8.23 -2.67 -3.75
C ARG A 125 -8.74 -1.26 -3.42
N CYS A 126 -7.81 -0.32 -3.33
CA CYS A 126 -8.07 1.11 -3.34
C CYS A 126 -8.69 1.55 -4.67
N GLY A 127 -9.60 2.52 -4.58
CA GLY A 127 -10.34 3.16 -5.68
C GLY A 127 -9.61 4.32 -6.35
N VAL A 128 -8.45 4.73 -5.83
CA VAL A 128 -7.58 5.72 -6.47
C VAL A 128 -7.05 5.16 -7.80
N SER A 129 -6.98 6.00 -8.82
CA SER A 129 -6.50 5.64 -10.16
C SER A 129 -4.99 5.39 -10.18
N ASP A 130 -4.52 4.41 -10.95
CA ASP A 130 -3.10 4.08 -11.09
C ASP A 130 -2.35 5.00 -12.07
N THR A 131 -2.99 6.06 -12.59
CA THR A 131 -2.40 6.99 -13.57
C THR A 131 -1.05 7.58 -13.14
N HIS A 132 -0.86 7.80 -11.85
CA HIS A 132 0.42 8.27 -11.30
C HIS A 132 1.57 7.24 -11.45
N MET A 133 1.27 5.96 -11.70
CA MET A 133 2.27 4.93 -12.04
C MET A 133 2.69 5.02 -13.51
N ILE A 134 1.77 5.43 -14.38
CA ILE A 134 1.97 5.55 -15.83
C ILE A 134 2.86 6.76 -16.16
N ASP A 135 2.69 7.87 -15.43
CA ASP A 135 3.37 9.14 -15.69
C ASP A 135 4.82 9.21 -15.16
N THR A 136 5.32 8.16 -14.49
CA THR A 136 6.65 8.21 -13.85
C THR A 136 7.85 8.13 -14.80
N GLY A 137 7.64 7.82 -16.08
CA GLY A 137 8.72 7.77 -17.07
C GLY A 137 9.68 6.58 -16.87
N VAL A 138 10.29 6.15 -17.97
CA VAL A 138 11.00 4.86 -18.15
C VAL A 138 12.28 4.68 -17.29
N TYR A 139 12.63 5.62 -16.39
CA TYR A 139 13.96 5.69 -15.76
C TYR A 139 13.98 5.76 -14.23
N THR A 140 12.85 5.61 -13.53
CA THR A 140 12.88 5.61 -12.06
C THR A 140 12.98 4.19 -11.52
N THR A 141 13.99 3.93 -10.68
CA THR A 141 14.11 2.68 -9.91
C THR A 141 13.21 2.68 -8.67
N ALA A 142 12.56 3.80 -8.37
CA ALA A 142 11.63 3.93 -7.25
C ALA A 142 10.35 3.13 -7.53
N ARG A 143 9.82 2.43 -6.52
CA ARG A 143 8.59 1.65 -6.65
C ARG A 143 7.36 2.43 -6.16
N TYR A 144 7.56 3.42 -5.29
CA TYR A 144 6.57 4.42 -4.90
C TYR A 144 6.34 5.50 -5.97
N THR A 145 5.18 6.14 -5.92
CA THR A 145 4.79 7.23 -6.84
C THR A 145 4.07 8.36 -6.10
N TYR A 146 3.63 9.39 -6.82
CA TYR A 146 2.94 10.56 -6.26
C TYR A 146 1.80 10.99 -7.17
N PHE A 147 0.76 11.60 -6.61
CA PHE A 147 -0.21 12.34 -7.43
C PHE A 147 0.49 13.40 -8.30
N GLY A 148 -0.12 13.70 -9.46
CA GLY A 148 0.38 14.72 -10.39
C GLY A 148 0.64 16.05 -9.68
N GLY A 149 1.82 16.64 -9.92
CA GLY A 149 2.25 17.86 -9.23
C GLY A 149 2.84 17.65 -7.82
N LYS A 150 2.89 16.40 -7.32
CA LYS A 150 3.45 16.04 -6.00
C LYS A 150 2.89 16.90 -4.85
N PRO A 151 1.54 17.01 -4.73
CA PRO A 151 0.92 17.82 -3.70
C PRO A 151 1.30 17.32 -2.31
N LYS A 152 1.43 18.27 -1.38
CA LYS A 152 1.70 18.00 0.04
C LYS A 152 1.06 19.07 0.90
N TRP A 153 0.83 18.74 2.17
CA TRP A 153 0.43 19.74 3.15
C TRP A 153 1.61 20.61 3.54
N ASN A 154 1.38 21.92 3.60
CA ASN A 154 2.37 22.88 4.12
C ASN A 154 2.05 23.25 5.59
N ARG A 155 1.87 22.22 6.43
CA ARG A 155 1.55 22.35 7.87
C ARG A 155 2.25 21.26 8.69
N ASP A 156 2.61 21.59 9.91
CA ASP A 156 3.22 20.64 10.87
C ASP A 156 2.18 19.84 11.65
N THR A 157 0.93 20.34 11.69
CA THR A 157 -0.21 19.70 12.35
C THR A 157 -1.39 19.70 11.40
N LEU A 158 -1.96 18.52 11.19
CA LEU A 158 -3.19 18.29 10.44
C LEU A 158 -4.27 17.82 11.40
N THR A 159 -5.44 18.45 11.30
CA THR A 159 -6.63 18.04 12.05
C THR A 159 -7.41 17.00 11.26
N TYR A 160 -7.97 16.01 11.94
CA TYR A 160 -8.85 15.02 11.32
C TYR A 160 -10.14 14.82 12.11
N ALA A 161 -11.22 14.54 11.40
CA ALA A 161 -12.54 14.34 12.00
C ALA A 161 -13.32 13.22 11.29
N PHE A 162 -14.20 12.57 12.04
CA PHE A 162 -15.12 11.55 11.53
C PHE A 162 -16.50 12.14 11.31
N SER A 163 -17.13 11.76 10.21
CA SER A 163 -18.50 12.17 9.94
C SER A 163 -19.47 11.48 10.91
N GLU A 164 -20.38 12.25 11.50
CA GLU A 164 -21.43 11.73 12.39
C GLU A 164 -22.59 11.04 11.65
N ILE A 165 -22.78 11.32 10.35
CA ILE A 165 -23.88 10.78 9.54
C ILE A 165 -23.44 9.59 8.68
N HIS A 166 -22.22 9.61 8.14
CA HIS A 166 -21.58 8.55 7.36
C HIS A 166 -20.77 7.61 8.27
N LYS A 167 -21.46 6.84 9.12
CA LYS A 167 -20.87 5.86 10.04
C LYS A 167 -21.54 4.49 9.91
N LEU A 168 -20.93 3.46 10.50
CA LEU A 168 -21.44 2.10 10.51
C LEU A 168 -21.94 1.72 11.90
N ASP A 169 -23.25 1.45 12.04
CA ASP A 169 -23.88 1.15 13.33
C ASP A 169 -23.33 -0.12 14.00
N TYR A 170 -22.79 -1.06 13.21
CA TYR A 170 -22.23 -2.31 13.72
C TYR A 170 -20.79 -2.19 14.22
N LEU A 171 -20.11 -1.05 13.97
CA LEU A 171 -18.77 -0.78 14.48
C LEU A 171 -18.83 0.21 15.64
N ASN A 172 -18.10 -0.09 16.70
CA ASN A 172 -17.91 0.85 17.78
C ASN A 172 -17.03 2.02 17.31
N SER A 173 -17.53 3.26 17.45
CA SER A 173 -16.81 4.48 17.06
C SER A 173 -15.44 4.62 17.73
N ASP A 174 -15.28 4.20 18.98
CA ASP A 174 -13.99 4.26 19.67
C ASP A 174 -12.96 3.31 19.05
N ASP A 175 -13.39 2.15 18.58
CA ASP A 175 -12.49 1.18 17.96
C ASP A 175 -12.09 1.61 16.55
N VAL A 176 -13.01 2.23 15.80
CA VAL A 176 -12.70 2.94 14.54
C VAL A 176 -11.68 4.04 14.79
N LYS A 177 -11.94 4.92 15.77
CA LYS A 177 -11.03 6.01 16.15
C LYS A 177 -9.65 5.48 16.57
N LYS A 178 -9.58 4.38 17.33
CA LYS A 178 -8.30 3.73 17.70
C LYS A 178 -7.54 3.22 16.47
N ALA A 179 -8.21 2.56 15.52
CA ALA A 179 -7.58 2.09 14.29
C ALA A 179 -6.96 3.24 13.49
N PHE A 180 -7.67 4.36 13.35
CA PHE A 180 -7.17 5.56 12.69
C PHE A 180 -6.05 6.24 13.47
N ARG A 181 -6.14 6.37 14.79
CA ARG A 181 -5.04 6.91 15.63
C ARG A 181 -3.75 6.10 15.44
N ARG A 182 -3.84 4.77 15.38
CA ARG A 182 -2.68 3.91 15.08
C ARG A 182 -2.15 4.17 13.68
N SER A 183 -3.02 4.24 12.67
CA SER A 183 -2.66 4.49 11.28
C SER A 183 -1.96 5.84 11.09
N PHE A 184 -2.50 6.92 11.64
CA PHE A 184 -1.86 8.24 11.66
C PHE A 184 -0.52 8.23 12.43
N GLY A 185 -0.48 7.53 13.57
CA GLY A 185 0.74 7.39 14.36
C GLY A 185 1.90 6.74 13.59
N ARG A 186 1.60 5.78 12.70
CA ARG A 186 2.62 5.14 11.83
C ARG A 186 3.26 6.13 10.88
N TRP A 187 2.46 6.93 10.19
CA TRP A 187 2.97 7.99 9.31
C TRP A 187 3.71 9.09 10.11
N ALA A 188 3.12 9.57 11.21
CA ALA A 188 3.74 10.58 12.08
C ALA A 188 5.10 10.13 12.66
N SER A 189 5.34 8.82 12.78
CA SER A 189 6.61 8.28 13.27
C SER A 189 7.78 8.52 12.32
N VAL A 190 7.53 8.79 11.02
CA VAL A 190 8.57 8.93 9.99
C VAL A 190 8.69 10.33 9.39
N ILE A 191 7.66 11.18 9.49
CA ILE A 191 7.65 12.55 8.94
C ILE A 191 7.38 13.62 10.01
N PRO A 192 7.75 14.89 9.78
CA PRO A 192 7.51 16.00 10.73
C PRO A 192 6.05 16.49 10.74
N VAL A 193 5.08 15.59 10.56
CA VAL A 193 3.65 15.93 10.59
C VAL A 193 2.99 15.24 11.77
N THR A 194 2.20 16.00 12.51
CA THR A 194 1.38 15.54 13.64
C THR A 194 -0.09 15.55 13.25
N PHE A 195 -0.87 14.65 13.85
CA PHE A 195 -2.30 14.52 13.56
C PHE A 195 -3.10 14.68 14.84
N GLU A 196 -4.10 15.54 14.81
CA GLU A 196 -4.97 15.84 15.95
C GLU A 196 -6.43 15.57 15.60
N GLU A 197 -7.10 14.75 16.41
CA GLU A 197 -8.53 14.50 16.26
C GLU A 197 -9.32 15.73 16.71
N THR A 198 -10.33 16.13 15.94
CA THR A 198 -11.27 17.20 16.29
C THR A 198 -12.71 16.76 16.06
N ASP A 199 -13.63 17.34 16.83
CA ASP A 199 -15.08 17.13 16.64
C ASP A 199 -15.66 18.07 15.57
N ASP A 200 -14.94 19.12 15.16
CA ASP A 200 -15.36 20.02 14.09
C ASP A 200 -15.05 19.42 12.71
N TYR A 201 -15.95 18.55 12.26
CA TYR A 201 -15.85 17.93 10.94
C TYR A 201 -15.82 18.94 9.79
N SER A 202 -16.41 20.12 9.95
CA SER A 202 -16.51 21.09 8.85
C SER A 202 -15.18 21.76 8.54
N SER A 203 -14.43 22.11 9.60
CA SER A 203 -13.15 22.81 9.48
C SER A 203 -11.92 21.89 9.47
N ALA A 204 -12.08 20.59 9.77
CA ALA A 204 -10.98 19.64 9.76
C ALA A 204 -10.26 19.58 8.39
N ASP A 205 -8.93 19.47 8.42
CA ASP A 205 -8.10 19.29 7.22
C ASP A 205 -8.42 17.94 6.56
N LEU A 206 -8.55 16.88 7.37
CA LEU A 206 -8.82 15.52 6.93
C LEU A 206 -10.22 15.06 7.37
N LYS A 207 -11.02 14.57 6.43
CA LYS A 207 -12.44 14.26 6.62
C LYS A 207 -12.72 12.81 6.29
N ILE A 208 -13.12 12.02 7.29
CA ILE A 208 -13.26 10.57 7.19
C ILE A 208 -14.73 10.16 7.31
N GLY A 209 -15.21 9.29 6.42
CA GLY A 209 -16.57 8.75 6.51
C GLY A 209 -16.79 7.47 5.71
N PHE A 210 -17.88 6.77 6.01
CA PHE A 210 -18.33 5.54 5.33
C PHE A 210 -19.51 5.85 4.40
N PHE A 211 -19.34 5.64 3.10
CA PHE A 211 -20.31 5.99 2.07
C PHE A 211 -20.75 4.76 1.28
N SER A 212 -21.93 4.80 0.68
CA SER A 212 -22.44 3.72 -0.18
C SER A 212 -22.69 4.22 -1.59
N GLY A 213 -22.37 3.40 -2.59
CA GLY A 213 -22.72 3.66 -3.99
C GLY A 213 -22.26 5.03 -4.47
N ASP A 214 -23.09 5.71 -5.25
CA ASP A 214 -22.87 7.11 -5.60
C ASP A 214 -23.07 8.02 -4.39
N HIS A 215 -22.02 8.78 -4.07
CA HIS A 215 -21.96 9.69 -2.93
C HIS A 215 -21.47 11.08 -3.34
N GLY A 216 -21.67 11.45 -4.61
CA GLY A 216 -21.59 12.84 -5.06
C GLY A 216 -20.19 13.39 -5.34
N ASP A 217 -19.16 12.53 -5.35
CA ASP A 217 -17.79 12.89 -5.70
C ASP A 217 -17.33 12.36 -7.08
N GLY A 218 -18.22 11.68 -7.80
CA GLY A 218 -17.93 11.08 -9.11
C GLY A 218 -17.18 9.75 -9.06
N GLN A 219 -16.91 9.21 -7.87
CA GLN A 219 -16.22 7.93 -7.68
C GLN A 219 -17.13 6.94 -6.90
N PRO A 220 -18.24 6.47 -7.50
CA PRO A 220 -19.19 5.62 -6.80
C PRO A 220 -18.54 4.31 -6.33
N PHE A 221 -18.89 3.91 -5.11
CA PHE A 221 -18.54 2.61 -4.56
C PHE A 221 -19.32 1.48 -5.22
N ASP A 222 -18.73 0.28 -5.23
CA ASP A 222 -19.18 -0.84 -6.04
C ASP A 222 -19.70 -2.03 -5.24
N GLY A 223 -19.82 -1.90 -3.92
CA GLY A 223 -20.51 -2.87 -3.06
C GLY A 223 -19.54 -3.73 -2.28
N VAL A 224 -19.89 -5.00 -2.08
CA VAL A 224 -19.05 -5.90 -1.28
C VAL A 224 -17.83 -6.32 -2.09
N LEU A 225 -16.64 -6.04 -1.56
CA LEU A 225 -15.36 -6.20 -2.22
C LEU A 225 -15.27 -5.41 -3.54
N GLY A 226 -14.08 -5.44 -4.17
CA GLY A 226 -13.78 -4.57 -5.30
C GLY A 226 -13.09 -3.30 -4.81
N THR A 227 -13.80 -2.18 -4.77
CA THR A 227 -13.27 -0.89 -4.32
C THR A 227 -13.55 -0.67 -2.83
N LEU A 228 -12.51 -0.82 -2.00
CA LEU A 228 -12.66 -0.74 -0.54
C LEU A 228 -12.84 0.69 -0.01
N ALA A 229 -12.14 1.63 -0.63
CA ALA A 229 -12.00 3.01 -0.18
C ALA A 229 -11.36 3.87 -1.28
N HIS A 230 -11.42 5.18 -1.12
CA HIS A 230 -10.55 6.11 -1.83
C HIS A 230 -10.29 7.37 -1.00
N ALA A 231 -9.16 8.00 -1.25
CA ALA A 231 -8.77 9.27 -0.65
C ALA A 231 -8.36 10.29 -1.71
N PHE A 232 -8.48 11.56 -1.35
CA PHE A 232 -8.15 12.68 -2.21
C PHE A 232 -6.81 13.29 -1.77
N ALA A 233 -5.96 13.58 -2.76
CA ALA A 233 -4.67 14.20 -2.55
C ALA A 233 -4.77 15.55 -1.78
N PRO A 234 -3.68 15.99 -1.13
CA PRO A 234 -3.61 17.32 -0.53
C PRO A 234 -3.98 18.43 -1.55
N GLU A 235 -4.69 19.49 -1.15
CA GLU A 235 -5.21 19.81 0.18
C GLU A 235 -6.71 19.45 0.33
N ASN A 236 -7.23 18.48 -0.43
CA ASN A 236 -8.65 18.09 -0.36
C ASN A 236 -8.98 17.36 0.95
N GLY A 237 -8.15 16.38 1.32
CA GLY A 237 -8.20 15.75 2.65
C GLY A 237 -9.37 14.79 2.92
N ARG A 238 -10.24 14.51 1.94
CA ARG A 238 -11.32 13.54 2.12
C ARG A 238 -10.82 12.10 2.01
N LEU A 239 -11.31 11.22 2.88
CA LEU A 239 -11.12 9.78 2.86
C LEU A 239 -12.49 9.11 3.01
N HIS A 240 -12.90 8.40 1.97
CA HIS A 240 -14.16 7.69 1.92
C HIS A 240 -13.89 6.18 1.99
N LEU A 241 -14.63 5.48 2.84
CA LEU A 241 -14.62 4.03 2.97
C LEU A 241 -15.94 3.48 2.44
N ASP A 242 -15.93 2.35 1.74
CA ASP A 242 -17.17 1.72 1.28
C ASP A 242 -17.91 1.11 2.48
N ALA A 243 -19.11 1.62 2.75
CA ALA A 243 -19.98 1.16 3.82
C ALA A 243 -20.55 -0.25 3.56
N ALA A 244 -20.50 -0.76 2.33
CA ALA A 244 -20.94 -2.11 1.99
C ALA A 244 -19.99 -3.19 2.51
N GLU A 245 -18.74 -2.84 2.82
CA GLU A 245 -17.74 -3.82 3.23
C GLU A 245 -17.96 -4.39 4.62
N THR A 246 -17.49 -5.63 4.81
CA THR A 246 -17.45 -6.26 6.13
C THR A 246 -16.19 -5.84 6.87
N TRP A 247 -16.21 -4.65 7.45
CA TRP A 247 -15.09 -4.11 8.21
C TRP A 247 -14.87 -4.85 9.53
N VAL A 248 -13.60 -5.08 9.85
CA VAL A 248 -13.13 -5.55 11.15
C VAL A 248 -12.03 -4.64 11.69
N VAL A 249 -11.95 -4.60 13.01
CA VAL A 249 -10.95 -3.86 13.79
C VAL A 249 -10.28 -4.83 14.76
N ASP A 250 -9.07 -4.49 15.23
CA ASP A 250 -8.34 -5.20 16.30
C ASP A 250 -8.20 -6.73 16.09
N ASP A 251 -7.91 -7.14 14.85
CA ASP A 251 -7.69 -8.53 14.46
C ASP A 251 -8.90 -9.46 14.72
N ASP A 252 -10.12 -8.90 14.76
CA ASP A 252 -11.39 -9.63 14.91
C ASP A 252 -11.80 -10.47 13.68
N PHE A 253 -10.82 -10.92 12.90
CA PHE A 253 -11.05 -11.91 11.86
C PHE A 253 -11.60 -13.23 12.44
N LYS A 254 -11.30 -13.51 13.71
CA LYS A 254 -11.71 -14.74 14.40
C LYS A 254 -13.18 -14.72 14.82
N GLY A 255 -13.76 -13.56 15.15
CA GLY A 255 -15.15 -13.47 15.62
C GLY A 255 -16.20 -13.51 14.53
N LYS A 256 -15.90 -12.99 13.33
CA LYS A 256 -16.95 -12.79 12.30
C LYS A 256 -17.17 -13.92 11.30
N GLY A 257 -16.30 -14.94 11.24
CA GLY A 257 -16.44 -16.08 10.29
C GLY A 257 -16.49 -15.72 8.78
N SER A 258 -16.51 -14.43 8.45
CA SER A 258 -16.69 -13.92 7.11
C SER A 258 -15.39 -14.06 6.32
N THR A 259 -15.49 -14.73 5.18
CA THR A 259 -14.39 -14.88 4.22
C THR A 259 -14.05 -13.56 3.52
N VAL A 260 -14.95 -12.58 3.59
CA VAL A 260 -14.83 -11.25 2.98
C VAL A 260 -14.48 -10.14 3.96
N ALA A 261 -14.11 -10.47 5.19
CA ALA A 261 -13.75 -9.47 6.19
C ALA A 261 -12.52 -8.65 5.77
N VAL A 262 -12.60 -7.33 5.88
CA VAL A 262 -11.56 -6.37 5.51
C VAL A 262 -11.05 -5.65 6.75
N ASP A 263 -9.73 -5.59 6.90
CA ASP A 263 -9.08 -4.91 8.02
C ASP A 263 -9.11 -3.40 7.85
N LEU A 264 -9.80 -2.71 8.76
CA LEU A 264 -9.96 -1.25 8.68
C LEU A 264 -8.61 -0.53 8.87
N GLU A 265 -7.72 -1.00 9.75
CA GLU A 265 -6.43 -0.35 9.98
C GLU A 265 -5.53 -0.44 8.73
N SER A 266 -5.57 -1.56 8.02
CA SER A 266 -4.80 -1.74 6.78
C SER A 266 -5.25 -0.77 5.70
N VAL A 267 -6.57 -0.66 5.46
CA VAL A 267 -7.10 0.28 4.47
C VAL A 267 -6.87 1.72 4.93
N ALA A 268 -7.13 2.06 6.19
CA ALA A 268 -6.87 3.40 6.72
C ALA A 268 -5.40 3.80 6.58
N THR A 269 -4.46 2.90 6.88
CA THR A 269 -3.02 3.18 6.74
C THR A 269 -2.65 3.48 5.29
N HIS A 270 -3.22 2.73 4.33
CA HIS A 270 -3.05 2.97 2.90
C HIS A 270 -3.62 4.33 2.47
N GLU A 271 -4.90 4.58 2.75
CA GLU A 271 -5.58 5.81 2.32
C GLU A 271 -4.97 7.07 2.95
N ILE A 272 -4.44 6.99 4.17
CA ILE A 272 -3.71 8.11 4.78
C ILE A 272 -2.43 8.44 3.99
N GLY A 273 -1.78 7.46 3.35
CA GLY A 273 -0.67 7.73 2.44
C GLY A 273 -1.09 8.62 1.27
N HIS A 274 -2.29 8.40 0.72
CA HIS A 274 -2.87 9.26 -0.30
C HIS A 274 -3.24 10.65 0.23
N LEU A 275 -3.82 10.73 1.44
CA LEU A 275 -4.06 12.01 2.12
C LEU A 275 -2.78 12.81 2.31
N LEU A 276 -1.62 12.16 2.34
CA LEU A 276 -0.31 12.81 2.43
C LEU A 276 0.36 13.05 1.06
N GLY A 277 -0.24 12.61 -0.04
CA GLY A 277 0.23 12.88 -1.41
C GLY A 277 1.01 11.74 -2.08
N LEU A 278 1.13 10.58 -1.43
CA LEU A 278 1.66 9.37 -2.09
C LEU A 278 0.66 8.85 -3.12
N GLY A 279 1.18 8.34 -4.23
CA GLY A 279 0.44 7.44 -5.10
C GLY A 279 0.69 5.99 -4.69
N HIS A 280 0.10 5.05 -5.42
CA HIS A 280 0.37 3.63 -5.21
C HIS A 280 1.84 3.25 -5.44
N SER A 281 2.24 2.14 -4.82
CA SER A 281 3.51 1.45 -5.03
C SER A 281 3.34 0.24 -5.94
N SER A 282 4.35 -0.05 -6.76
CA SER A 282 4.44 -1.27 -7.58
C SER A 282 4.92 -2.50 -6.78
N GLN A 283 5.27 -2.33 -5.49
CA GLN A 283 5.80 -3.40 -4.64
C GLN A 283 4.67 -4.04 -3.82
N GLU A 284 4.33 -5.31 -4.07
CA GLU A 284 3.20 -6.01 -3.39
C GLU A 284 3.26 -5.97 -1.85
N SER A 285 4.45 -5.90 -1.26
CA SER A 285 4.61 -5.81 0.20
C SER A 285 4.36 -4.42 0.78
N ALA A 286 4.48 -3.35 -0.02
CA ALA A 286 4.34 -1.96 0.44
C ALA A 286 2.91 -1.66 0.85
N VAL A 287 2.72 -0.86 1.91
CA VAL A 287 1.38 -0.42 2.34
C VAL A 287 0.67 0.28 1.19
N MET A 288 1.38 1.09 0.40
CA MET A 288 0.82 1.78 -0.77
C MET A 288 0.57 0.89 -2.00
N TYR A 289 0.76 -0.43 -1.94
CA TYR A 289 0.31 -1.31 -3.03
C TYR A 289 -1.23 -1.32 -3.08
N PRO A 290 -1.88 -1.18 -4.25
CA PRO A 290 -3.30 -0.87 -4.32
C PRO A 290 -4.22 -1.98 -3.82
N SER A 291 -3.81 -3.25 -3.92
CA SER A 291 -4.63 -4.39 -3.53
C SER A 291 -4.28 -4.91 -2.14
N VAL A 292 -5.31 -5.31 -1.40
CA VAL A 292 -5.18 -6.02 -0.12
C VAL A 292 -6.13 -7.21 -0.11
N ARG A 293 -5.61 -8.38 0.28
CA ARG A 293 -6.43 -9.59 0.35
C ARG A 293 -7.37 -9.51 1.57
N PRO A 294 -8.60 -10.04 1.47
CA PRO A 294 -9.45 -10.21 2.64
C PRO A 294 -8.70 -10.95 3.76
N ARG A 295 -9.08 -10.66 5.00
CA ARG A 295 -8.54 -11.30 6.20
C ARG A 295 -7.02 -11.17 6.36
N THR A 296 -6.43 -10.15 5.75
CA THR A 296 -5.01 -9.84 5.84
C THR A 296 -4.83 -8.50 6.52
N LYS A 297 -3.87 -8.44 7.46
CA LYS A 297 -3.42 -7.20 8.07
C LYS A 297 -2.12 -6.75 7.43
N LYS A 298 -2.08 -5.49 6.98
CA LYS A 298 -0.99 -4.88 6.24
C LYS A 298 -0.83 -3.43 6.67
N VAL A 299 -0.25 -3.25 7.84
CA VAL A 299 -0.14 -1.95 8.54
C VAL A 299 1.29 -1.47 8.68
N ASP A 300 2.29 -2.34 8.46
CA ASP A 300 3.69 -1.99 8.69
C ASP A 300 4.28 -1.30 7.45
N LEU A 301 4.69 -0.04 7.62
CA LEU A 301 5.33 0.73 6.56
C LEU A 301 6.63 0.04 6.12
N THR A 302 6.75 -0.20 4.82
CA THR A 302 7.96 -0.78 4.23
C THR A 302 9.00 0.29 3.90
N VAL A 303 10.18 -0.15 3.49
CA VAL A 303 11.24 0.75 2.99
C VAL A 303 10.75 1.63 1.84
N ASP A 304 9.90 1.09 0.96
CA ASP A 304 9.36 1.85 -0.17
C ASP A 304 8.40 2.96 0.29
N ASP A 305 7.50 2.64 1.23
CA ASP A 305 6.56 3.61 1.81
C ASP A 305 7.31 4.75 2.53
N VAL A 306 8.32 4.39 3.34
CA VAL A 306 9.14 5.33 4.10
C VAL A 306 9.99 6.19 3.17
N ALA A 307 10.64 5.60 2.17
CA ALA A 307 11.44 6.36 1.20
C ALA A 307 10.57 7.37 0.42
N GLY A 308 9.38 6.93 -0.01
CA GLY A 308 8.43 7.78 -0.74
C GLY A 308 7.98 8.99 0.06
N ILE A 309 7.57 8.78 1.32
CA ILE A 309 7.04 9.85 2.16
C ILE A 309 8.13 10.82 2.64
N LEU A 310 9.32 10.30 2.97
CA LEU A 310 10.47 11.13 3.37
C LEU A 310 10.89 12.08 2.26
N LYS A 311 10.74 11.69 0.99
CA LYS A 311 11.07 12.55 -0.14
C LYS A 311 10.09 13.72 -0.31
N LEU A 312 8.85 13.61 0.19
CA LEU A 312 7.87 14.70 0.18
C LEU A 312 8.00 15.65 1.38
N TYR A 313 8.15 15.10 2.58
CA TYR A 313 8.06 15.86 3.84
C TYR A 313 9.40 16.05 4.55
N GLY A 314 10.44 15.31 4.17
CA GLY A 314 11.67 15.22 4.94
C GLY A 314 11.53 14.32 6.16
N ALA A 315 12.65 14.06 6.84
CA ALA A 315 12.69 13.25 8.05
C ALA A 315 12.14 14.02 9.26
N ASN A 316 11.43 13.32 10.14
CA ASN A 316 10.99 13.87 11.42
C ASN A 316 12.22 14.23 12.29
N PRO A 317 12.46 15.51 12.63
CA PRO A 317 13.58 15.91 13.49
C PRO A 317 13.49 15.32 14.91
N ARG A 318 12.31 14.86 15.33
CA ARG A 318 12.06 14.20 16.61
C ARG A 318 12.24 12.68 16.56
N LEU A 319 12.66 12.10 15.43
CA LEU A 319 13.27 10.76 15.40
C LEU A 319 14.52 10.82 16.29
N ARG A 320 14.34 10.56 17.59
CA ARG A 320 15.43 10.55 18.54
C ARG A 320 16.33 9.38 18.20
N LEU A 321 17.53 9.68 17.73
CA LEU A 321 18.60 8.70 17.58
C LEU A 321 18.97 8.07 18.95
N ASP A 322 18.68 8.78 20.05
CA ASP A 322 19.01 8.40 21.43
C ASP A 322 18.22 7.18 21.95
N SER A 323 17.06 6.88 21.38
CA SER A 323 16.33 5.65 21.72
C SER A 323 16.95 4.39 21.09
N LEU A 324 17.91 4.56 20.17
CA LEU A 324 18.64 3.47 19.51
C LEU A 324 19.93 3.12 20.27
N THR A 325 20.58 4.09 20.91
CA THR A 325 21.82 3.87 21.68
C THR A 325 21.59 3.18 23.04
N GLN A 326 20.39 3.27 23.64
CA GLN A 326 20.07 2.49 24.85
C GLN A 326 19.92 0.98 24.57
N SER A 327 19.71 0.58 23.31
CA SER A 327 19.65 -0.83 22.92
C SER A 327 21.04 -1.48 22.79
N GLU A 328 22.09 -0.69 22.53
CA GLU A 328 23.47 -1.19 22.46
C GLU A 328 24.08 -1.42 23.86
N ASP A 329 23.79 -0.54 24.84
CA ASP A 329 24.27 -0.69 26.22
C ASP A 329 23.64 -1.89 26.96
N SER A 330 22.43 -2.30 26.56
CA SER A 330 21.75 -3.47 27.11
C SER A 330 22.23 -4.80 26.51
N LEU A 331 22.99 -4.77 25.41
CA LEU A 331 23.62 -5.94 24.79
C LEU A 331 25.02 -6.25 25.34
N GLN A 332 25.64 -5.33 26.10
CA GLN A 332 26.97 -5.55 26.69
C GLN A 332 26.96 -6.28 28.05
N ASN A 333 25.81 -6.41 28.72
CA ASN A 333 25.74 -6.86 30.12
C ASN A 333 24.78 -8.03 30.42
N GLY A 334 24.51 -8.95 29.49
CA GLY A 334 23.69 -10.12 29.84
C GLY A 334 23.66 -11.24 28.81
N ALA A 335 23.93 -12.45 29.31
CA ALA A 335 23.99 -13.74 28.62
C ALA A 335 23.06 -13.93 27.40
N VAL A 336 23.66 -14.43 26.33
CA VAL A 336 23.02 -14.83 25.06
C VAL A 336 21.94 -15.88 25.33
N SER A 337 20.68 -15.52 25.07
CA SER A 337 19.60 -16.46 24.77
C SER A 337 19.09 -16.15 23.37
N GLY A 338 19.21 -17.13 22.46
CA GLY A 338 18.87 -17.02 21.05
C GLY A 338 17.37 -16.85 20.82
N ARG A 339 16.89 -15.61 20.89
CA ARG A 339 15.61 -15.13 20.33
C ARG A 339 15.72 -13.62 20.01
N PHE A 340 16.59 -13.25 19.08
CA PHE A 340 16.69 -11.88 18.58
C PHE A 340 16.83 -11.87 17.07
N LEU A 341 15.75 -12.23 16.37
CA LEU A 341 15.48 -11.83 14.98
C LEU A 341 13.95 -11.87 14.78
N SER A 342 13.26 -10.86 15.30
CA SER A 342 11.90 -10.53 14.85
C SER A 342 11.75 -9.01 14.81
N GLY A 343 11.71 -8.47 13.59
CA GLY A 343 10.91 -7.30 13.21
C GLY A 343 10.96 -6.04 14.09
N ASN A 344 12.13 -5.47 14.38
CA ASN A 344 12.19 -4.12 14.94
C ASN A 344 12.30 -3.06 13.83
N PHE A 345 11.15 -2.43 13.55
CA PHE A 345 10.90 -1.24 12.71
C PHE A 345 12.00 -0.15 12.83
N THR A 346 12.56 0.01 14.03
CA THR A 346 13.60 1.00 14.38
C THR A 346 14.95 0.78 13.68
N GLY A 347 15.36 -0.47 13.44
CA GLY A 347 16.63 -0.76 12.75
C GLY A 347 16.59 -0.43 11.26
N TYR A 348 15.40 -0.56 10.65
CA TYR A 348 15.20 -0.36 9.22
C TYR A 348 15.11 1.13 8.83
N VAL A 349 14.51 1.97 9.69
CA VAL A 349 14.50 3.42 9.50
C VAL A 349 15.93 3.98 9.50
N LEU A 350 16.80 3.45 10.37
CA LEU A 350 18.22 3.81 10.46
C LEU A 350 18.97 3.53 9.14
N LEU A 351 18.74 2.36 8.54
CA LEU A 351 19.36 1.97 7.27
C LEU A 351 18.93 2.89 6.11
N VAL A 352 17.63 3.25 6.05
CA VAL A 352 17.09 4.12 4.99
C VAL A 352 17.58 5.56 5.14
N VAL A 353 17.64 6.08 6.37
CA VAL A 353 18.23 7.40 6.63
C VAL A 353 19.72 7.41 6.25
N LEU A 354 20.50 6.39 6.62
CA LEU A 354 21.91 6.28 6.23
C LEU A 354 22.14 6.24 4.71
N ILE A 355 21.24 5.58 3.96
CA ILE A 355 21.33 5.49 2.49
C ILE A 355 20.89 6.78 1.79
N LEU A 356 19.98 7.57 2.38
CA LEU A 356 19.52 8.84 1.80
C LEU A 356 20.46 10.02 2.07
N PHE A 357 21.39 9.89 3.02
CA PHE A 357 22.36 10.94 3.41
C PHE A 357 23.83 10.61 3.08
N LEU A 358 24.09 9.50 2.37
CA LEU A 358 25.36 9.17 1.69
C LEU A 358 25.18 9.32 0.18
#